data_AF-A0A3E1D1N1-F1
#
_entry.id   AF-A0A3E1D1N1-F1
#
_cell.length_a   1.000
_cell.length_b   1.000
_cell.length_c   1.000
_cell.angle_alpha   90.00
_cell.angle_beta   90.00
_cell.angle_gamma   90.00
#
_symmetry.space_group_name_H-M   'P 1'
#
loop_
_entity.id
_entity.type
_entity.pdbx_description
1 polymer ?
#
loop_
_entity_poly.entity_id
_entity_poly.type
_entity_poly.pdbx_seq_one_letter_code
_entity_poly.pdbx_strand_id
1 'polypeptide(L)'
;MKNFILAVLLFASTAAFAAPFCAVFSYGTQCYYYDMDSCRSAAGNLGACIINQEEVKQPSGGAPFCVVTSYATQCWYYDAQSCRETAFSSGGTCVVNTNR
;
A
#
# COMPACT_ATOMS: atom_id res chain seq x y z
N MET A 1 50.13 13.92 -23.33
CA MET A 1 49.78 13.05 -22.19
C MET A 1 48.39 13.47 -21.74
N LYS A 2 47.35 12.65 -21.97
CA LYS A 2 45.96 13.06 -21.74
C LYS A 2 45.33 12.05 -20.79
N ASN A 3 45.29 12.44 -19.52
CA ASN A 3 44.75 11.64 -18.43
C ASN A 3 43.24 11.46 -18.65
N PHE A 4 42.81 10.22 -18.85
CA PHE A 4 41.40 9.85 -18.80
C PHE A 4 40.98 9.75 -17.33
N ILE A 5 40.21 10.74 -16.86
CA ILE A 5 39.54 10.68 -15.56
C ILE A 5 38.30 9.79 -15.74
N LEU A 6 38.33 8.60 -15.14
CA LEU A 6 37.14 7.74 -15.01
C LEU A 6 36.21 8.36 -13.97
N ALA A 7 35.08 8.93 -14.41
CA ALA A 7 34.01 9.35 -13.53
C ALA A 7 33.18 8.12 -13.13
N VAL A 8 33.30 7.71 -11.86
CA VAL A 8 32.43 6.68 -11.26
C VAL A 8 31.09 7.33 -10.93
N LEU A 9 30.07 7.02 -11.73
CA LEU A 9 28.68 7.38 -11.44
C LEU A 9 28.17 6.49 -10.30
N LEU A 10 28.13 7.03 -9.08
CA LEU A 10 27.43 6.44 -7.96
C LEU A 10 25.92 6.56 -8.22
N PHE A 11 25.31 5.49 -8.73
CA PHE A 11 23.86 5.36 -8.75
C PHE A 11 23.38 5.23 -7.31
N ALA A 12 22.96 6.36 -6.72
CA ALA A 12 22.23 6.34 -5.47
C ALA A 12 20.92 5.59 -5.72
N SER A 13 20.80 4.39 -5.16
CA SER A 13 19.54 3.65 -5.10
C SER A 13 18.54 4.54 -4.38
N THR A 14 17.68 5.23 -5.12
CA THR A 14 16.52 5.91 -4.52
C THR A 14 15.71 4.80 -3.87
N ALA A 15 15.70 4.76 -2.54
CA ALA A 15 14.68 3.99 -1.83
C ALA A 15 13.35 4.52 -2.36
N ALA A 16 12.69 3.73 -3.20
CA ALA A 16 11.34 4.05 -3.64
C ALA A 16 10.52 4.05 -2.35
N PHE A 17 10.06 5.23 -1.93
CA PHE A 17 9.14 5.34 -0.81
C PHE A 17 7.91 4.51 -1.19
N ALA A 18 7.81 3.32 -0.61
CA ALA A 18 6.72 2.44 -0.90
C ALA A 18 5.51 2.93 -0.10
N ALA A 19 4.38 3.09 -0.77
CA ALA A 19 3.14 3.46 -0.13
C ALA A 19 2.34 2.20 0.26
N PRO A 20 1.30 2.35 1.10
CA PRO A 20 0.58 1.20 1.67
C PRO A 20 -0.32 0.45 0.67
N PHE A 21 -0.56 1.01 -0.51
CA PHE A 21 -1.33 0.36 -1.57
C PHE A 21 -0.53 0.28 -2.87
N CYS A 22 -0.64 -0.87 -3.54
CA CYS A 22 -0.01 -1.11 -4.84
C CYS A 22 -1.06 -1.39 -5.91
N ALA A 23 -0.94 -0.75 -7.06
CA ALA A 23 -1.60 -1.20 -8.28
C ALA A 23 -0.76 -2.31 -8.91
N VAL A 24 -1.39 -3.44 -9.22
CA VAL A 24 -0.77 -4.63 -9.80
C VAL A 24 -1.36 -4.87 -11.18
N PHE A 25 -0.48 -5.03 -12.16
CA PHE A 25 -0.79 -5.28 -13.56
C PHE A 25 -0.11 -6.55 -14.03
N SER A 26 -0.45 -7.05 -15.22
CA SER A 26 0.28 -8.17 -15.85
C SER A 26 1.75 -7.85 -16.15
N TYR A 27 2.09 -6.57 -16.26
CA TYR A 27 3.41 -6.06 -16.64
C TYR A 27 4.21 -5.46 -15.48
N GLY A 28 3.68 -5.45 -14.25
CA GLY A 28 4.42 -4.95 -13.10
C GLY A 28 3.54 -4.45 -11.95
N THR A 29 4.22 -3.96 -10.91
CA THR A 29 3.59 -3.47 -9.67
C THR A 29 4.05 -2.05 -9.36
N GLN A 30 3.11 -1.22 -8.92
CA GLN A 30 3.31 0.19 -8.60
C GLN A 30 2.83 0.48 -7.18
N CYS A 31 3.75 0.67 -6.23
CA CYS A 31 3.46 0.84 -4.81
C CYS A 31 3.68 2.28 -4.34
N TYR A 32 2.93 3.24 -4.88
CA TYR A 32 3.07 4.67 -4.53
C TYR A 32 1.74 5.33 -4.14
N TYR A 33 0.68 4.55 -3.93
CA TYR A 33 -0.65 5.05 -3.57
C TYR A 33 -0.89 5.03 -2.06
N TYR A 34 -1.25 6.19 -1.50
CA TYR A 34 -1.54 6.37 -0.06
C TYR A 34 -3.02 6.21 0.29
N ASP A 35 -3.88 6.05 -0.72
CA ASP A 35 -5.29 5.75 -0.56
C ASP A 35 -5.74 4.71 -1.60
N MET A 36 -6.76 3.94 -1.23
CA MET A 36 -7.22 2.82 -2.05
C MET A 36 -7.93 3.28 -3.34
N ASP A 37 -8.53 4.47 -3.35
CA ASP A 37 -9.28 4.96 -4.51
C ASP A 37 -8.35 5.53 -5.60
N SER A 38 -7.24 6.17 -5.24
CA SER A 38 -6.18 6.57 -6.18
C SER A 38 -5.51 5.35 -6.79
N CYS A 39 -5.27 4.31 -5.98
CA CYS A 39 -4.82 3.02 -6.50
C CYS A 39 -5.80 2.48 -7.53
N ARG A 40 -7.10 2.38 -7.19
CA ARG A 40 -8.14 1.84 -8.09
C ARG A 40 -8.25 2.65 -9.38
N SER A 41 -8.19 3.96 -9.26
CA SER A 41 -8.23 4.88 -10.40
C SER A 41 -7.06 4.63 -11.36
N ALA A 42 -5.88 4.36 -10.82
CA ALA A 42 -4.70 4.07 -11.64
C ALA A 42 -4.67 2.65 -12.19
N ALA A 43 -5.17 1.66 -11.43
CA ALA A 43 -5.31 0.28 -11.90
C ALA A 43 -6.31 0.18 -13.06
N GLY A 44 -7.40 0.96 -12.99
CA GLY A 44 -8.48 0.93 -13.97
C GLY A 44 -8.99 -0.49 -14.21
N ASN A 45 -9.23 -0.85 -15.47
CA ASN A 45 -9.65 -2.20 -15.86
C ASN A 45 -8.47 -3.14 -16.17
N LEU A 46 -7.23 -2.65 -16.07
CA LEU A 46 -6.02 -3.38 -16.47
C LEU A 46 -5.29 -4.03 -15.30
N GLY A 47 -5.70 -3.71 -14.07
CA GLY A 47 -5.04 -4.17 -12.86
C GLY A 47 -5.98 -4.29 -11.67
N ALA A 48 -5.36 -4.58 -10.52
CA ALA A 48 -6.03 -4.67 -9.23
C ALA A 48 -5.21 -3.94 -8.16
N CYS A 49 -5.87 -3.57 -7.06
CA CYS A 49 -5.21 -2.96 -5.92
C CYS A 49 -5.03 -3.96 -4.80
N ILE A 50 -3.81 -4.01 -4.28
CA ILE A 50 -3.45 -4.81 -3.12
C ILE A 50 -2.85 -3.94 -2.03
N ILE A 51 -2.87 -4.46 -0.81
CA ILE A 51 -2.13 -3.88 0.30
C ILE A 51 -0.65 -4.23 0.15
N ASN A 52 0.21 -3.23 0.32
CA ASN A 52 1.65 -3.42 0.44
C ASN A 52 2.01 -3.87 1.86
N GLN A 53 2.20 -5.18 2.06
CA GLN A 53 2.49 -5.75 3.38
C GLN A 53 3.79 -5.21 4.01
N GLU A 54 4.73 -4.73 3.21
CA GLU A 54 5.99 -4.14 3.70
C GLU A 54 5.77 -2.79 4.41
N GLU A 55 4.66 -2.10 4.11
CA GLU A 55 4.38 -0.74 4.57
C GLU A 55 3.19 -0.64 5.55
N VAL A 56 2.43 -1.73 5.68
CA VAL A 56 1.30 -1.84 6.61
C VAL A 56 1.74 -1.57 8.04
N LYS A 57 0.97 -0.75 8.75
CA LYS A 57 1.22 -0.45 10.15
C LYS A 57 0.76 -1.59 11.04
N GLN A 58 1.43 -1.73 12.18
CA GLN A 58 1.07 -2.73 13.17
C GLN A 58 -0.42 -2.62 13.55
N PRO A 59 -1.13 -3.75 13.61
CA PRO A 59 -2.56 -3.75 13.91
C PRO A 59 -2.83 -3.32 15.35
N SER A 60 -3.92 -2.58 15.52
CA SER A 60 -4.48 -2.21 16.81
C SER A 60 -5.83 -2.91 17.01
N GLY A 61 -6.11 -3.39 18.22
CA GLY A 61 -7.35 -4.12 18.52
C GLY A 61 -7.31 -5.61 18.17
N GLY A 62 -8.45 -6.29 18.35
CA GLY A 62 -8.59 -7.75 18.21
C GLY A 62 -9.93 -8.18 17.65
N ALA A 63 -10.63 -7.31 16.94
CA ALA A 63 -11.89 -7.65 16.29
C ALA A 63 -11.64 -8.44 14.97
N PRO A 64 -12.68 -9.12 14.43
CA PRO A 64 -12.59 -9.89 13.19
C PRO A 64 -12.12 -9.16 11.94
N PHE A 65 -12.37 -7.87 11.82
CA PHE A 65 -12.09 -7.10 10.62
C PHE A 65 -11.27 -5.86 10.95
N CYS A 66 -10.36 -5.51 10.03
CA CYS A 66 -9.49 -4.36 10.14
C CYS A 66 -9.73 -3.36 9.00
N VAL A 67 -9.74 -2.08 9.34
CA VAL A 67 -9.55 -1.01 8.37
C VAL A 67 -8.06 -0.75 8.23
N VAL A 68 -7.54 -0.86 7.01
CA VAL A 68 -6.15 -0.53 6.66
C VAL A 68 -6.16 0.78 5.89
N THR A 69 -5.50 1.80 6.43
CA THR A 69 -5.25 3.09 5.78
C THR A 69 -3.75 3.30 5.61
N SER A 70 -3.34 4.45 5.08
CA SER A 70 -1.93 4.79 4.99
C SER A 70 -1.22 5.01 6.32
N TYR A 71 -1.97 5.28 7.38
CA TYR A 71 -1.44 5.67 8.68
C TYR A 71 -1.78 4.69 9.80
N ALA A 72 -2.70 3.73 9.59
CA ALA A 72 -3.09 2.79 10.63
C ALA A 72 -3.66 1.48 10.09
N THR A 73 -3.57 0.45 10.92
CA THR A 73 -4.36 -0.78 10.80
C THR A 73 -5.22 -0.92 12.05
N GLN A 74 -6.53 -0.72 11.92
CA GLN A 74 -7.48 -0.69 13.04
C GLN A 74 -8.43 -1.87 12.98
N CYS A 75 -8.21 -2.86 13.85
CA CYS A 75 -8.97 -4.09 13.98
C CYS A 75 -10.01 -3.99 15.08
N TRP A 76 -10.99 -3.09 14.91
CA TRP A 76 -12.06 -2.83 15.89
C TRP A 76 -13.45 -3.26 15.41
N TYR A 77 -13.56 -3.76 14.17
CA TYR A 77 -14.83 -4.03 13.52
C TYR A 77 -15.22 -5.50 13.67
N TYR A 78 -16.40 -5.75 14.22
CA TYR A 78 -17.00 -7.09 14.35
C TYR A 78 -17.92 -7.45 13.19
N ASP A 79 -18.25 -6.46 12.36
CA ASP A 79 -19.09 -6.61 11.20
C ASP A 79 -18.34 -6.14 9.94
N ALA A 80 -18.46 -6.91 8.86
CA ALA A 80 -17.74 -6.65 7.62
C ALA A 80 -18.29 -5.41 6.88
N GLN A 81 -19.58 -5.10 7.04
CA GLN A 81 -20.19 -3.94 6.39
C GLN A 81 -19.67 -2.63 7.01
N SER A 82 -19.74 -2.50 8.33
CA SER A 82 -19.21 -1.33 9.05
C SER A 82 -17.72 -1.10 8.74
N CYS A 83 -16.93 -2.17 8.67
CA CYS A 83 -15.52 -2.10 8.27
C CYS A 83 -15.35 -1.54 6.85
N ARG A 84 -16.14 -1.99 5.88
CA ARG A 84 -16.08 -1.47 4.49
C ARG A 84 -16.51 -0.02 4.39
N GLU A 85 -17.56 0.38 5.10
CA GLU A 85 -18.05 1.76 5.13
C GLU A 85 -16.97 2.69 5.70
N THR A 86 -16.37 2.33 6.84
CA THR A 86 -15.30 3.14 7.42
C THR A 86 -14.05 3.13 6.55
N ALA A 87 -13.66 1.98 6.00
CA ALA A 87 -12.54 1.90 5.06
C ALA A 87 -12.72 2.84 3.88
N PHE A 88 -13.90 2.83 3.24
CA PHE A 88 -14.20 3.73 2.13
C PHE A 88 -14.08 5.20 2.54
N SER A 89 -14.73 5.59 3.65
CA SER A 89 -14.67 6.98 4.14
C SER A 89 -13.27 7.44 4.56
N SER A 90 -12.36 6.51 4.85
CA SER A 90 -11.00 6.77 5.34
C SER A 90 -9.92 6.60 4.26
N GLY A 91 -10.31 6.40 2.99
CA GLY A 91 -9.37 6.14 1.89
C GLY A 91 -8.62 4.80 2.01
N GLY A 92 -9.16 3.86 2.78
CA GLY A 92 -8.54 2.58 3.09
C GLY A 92 -9.24 1.37 2.44
N THR A 93 -8.92 0.20 2.96
CA THR A 93 -9.60 -1.05 2.61
C THR A 93 -9.93 -1.86 3.86
N CYS A 94 -11.00 -2.66 3.77
CA CYS A 94 -11.39 -3.59 4.82
C CYS A 94 -10.79 -4.96 4.55
N VAL A 95 -10.18 -5.56 5.58
CA VAL A 95 -9.62 -6.92 5.52
C VAL A 95 -10.03 -7.75 6.73
N VAL A 96 -9.90 -9.07 6.59
CA VAL A 96 -10.00 -9.99 7.73
C VAL A 96 -8.77 -9.81 8.61
N ASN A 97 -8.97 -9.78 9.94
CA ASN A 97 -7.87 -9.77 10.90
C ASN A 97 -7.21 -11.15 10.97
N THR A 98 -6.00 -11.26 10.45
CA THR A 98 -5.20 -12.49 10.47
C THR A 98 -4.39 -12.70 11.74
N ASN A 99 -4.43 -11.76 12.70
CA ASN A 99 -3.74 -11.86 13.99
C ASN A 99 -4.63 -12.45 15.09
N ARG A 100 -5.69 -13.14 14.71
CA ARG A 100 -6.59 -13.87 15.61
C ARG A 100 -6.40 -15.37 15.48
#